data_AF-A0A8T4V016-F1
#
_entry.id   AF-A0A8T4V016-F1
#
_cell.length_a   1.000
_cell.length_b   1.000
_cell.length_c   1.000
_cell.angle_alpha   90.00
_cell.angle_beta   90.00
_cell.angle_gamma   90.00
#
_symmetry.space_group_name_H-M   'P 1'
#
loop_
_entity.id
_entity.type
_entity.pdbx_description
1 polymer ?
#
loop_
_entity_poly.entity_id
_entity_poly.type
_entity_poly.pdbx_seq_one_letter_code
_entity_poly.pdbx_strand_id
1 'polypeptide(L)'
;MEYIGKELLKDPDADLTELLAREFEINFIRARDIARKVSLDDFVKNYNTLENLVIESIAKEIVKNGSFLDYKNSFLDEYFNLVRRAINKPNETKPSNVFYSLESLKKYLNNPNNGAHLDISKLNLSRNKLFSSDDEQAKFYLDSLIKSSYVLVSVNEHWSKSKDSEKGPRSFHILKKIAFLLKTAFADIGLERPEYSINNNTITLEIGEETRKNLQKIREELKSKQNHSVSKK
;
A
#
# COMPACT_ATOMS: atom_id res chain seq x y z
N MET A 1 46.53 32.67 -9.10
CA MET A 1 45.95 31.56 -8.33
C MET A 1 44.50 31.93 -8.08
N GLU A 2 43.61 31.65 -9.03
CA GLU A 2 42.86 30.39 -9.19
C GLU A 2 41.93 30.08 -8.00
N TYR A 3 40.66 30.47 -8.18
CA TYR A 3 39.44 29.65 -8.10
C TYR A 3 39.16 28.76 -6.86
N ILE A 4 38.05 29.04 -6.15
CA ILE A 4 36.86 28.15 -5.93
C ILE A 4 36.17 28.35 -4.56
N GLY A 5 34.85 28.60 -4.62
CA GLY A 5 33.84 28.06 -3.69
C GLY A 5 33.24 29.06 -2.69
N LYS A 6 31.93 29.29 -2.61
CA LYS A 6 30.76 28.68 -3.23
C LYS A 6 29.69 29.78 -3.24
N GLU A 7 29.21 30.18 -4.42
CA GLU A 7 27.75 30.24 -4.52
C GLU A 7 27.31 28.84 -4.11
N LEU A 8 26.74 28.70 -2.91
CA LEU A 8 25.96 27.52 -2.61
C LEU A 8 24.89 27.51 -3.69
N LEU A 9 25.14 26.71 -4.72
CA LEU A 9 24.18 26.27 -5.72
C LEU A 9 22.83 26.27 -5.01
N LYS A 10 21.94 27.21 -5.37
CA LYS A 10 20.54 27.10 -4.96
C LYS A 10 20.13 25.73 -5.46
N ASP A 11 20.05 24.78 -4.55
CA ASP A 11 19.70 23.42 -4.88
C ASP A 11 18.31 23.53 -5.52
N PRO A 12 18.18 23.29 -6.84
CA PRO A 12 16.94 23.54 -7.57
C PRO A 12 15.79 22.68 -7.02
N ASP A 13 16.13 21.66 -6.24
CA ASP A 13 15.23 20.70 -5.64
C ASP A 13 14.87 21.08 -4.18
N ALA A 14 15.51 22.09 -3.58
CA ALA A 14 15.37 22.43 -2.17
C ALA A 14 13.95 22.89 -1.81
N ASP A 15 13.36 23.77 -2.63
CA ASP A 15 12.05 24.36 -2.34
C ASP A 15 10.95 23.28 -2.35
N LEU A 16 11.01 22.35 -3.31
CA LEU A 16 10.07 21.22 -3.36
C LEU A 16 10.35 20.19 -2.24
N THR A 17 11.62 19.97 -1.90
CA THR A 17 11.98 19.09 -0.79
C THR A 17 11.42 19.61 0.54
N GLU A 18 11.54 20.92 0.79
CA GLU A 18 11.00 21.56 1.99
C GLU A 18 9.47 21.50 2.02
N LEU A 19 8.80 21.83 0.91
CA LEU A 19 7.35 21.76 0.79
C LEU A 19 6.81 20.35 1.10
N LEU A 20 7.40 19.32 0.50
CA LEU A 20 6.98 17.92 0.71
C LEU A 20 7.24 17.45 2.15
N ALA A 21 8.36 17.85 2.75
CA ALA A 21 8.70 17.45 4.10
C ALA A 21 7.82 18.13 5.16
N ARG A 22 7.53 19.41 4.97
CA ARG A 22 6.81 20.23 5.95
C ARG A 22 5.30 20.10 5.85
N GLU A 23 4.74 20.24 4.64
CA GLU A 23 3.29 20.34 4.45
C GLU A 23 2.62 18.97 4.28
N PHE A 24 3.38 17.97 3.84
CA PHE A 24 2.88 16.60 3.59
C PHE A 24 3.50 15.55 4.52
N GLU A 25 4.38 15.96 5.44
CA GLU A 25 5.08 15.08 6.40
C GLU A 25 5.85 13.93 5.73
N ILE A 26 6.39 14.17 4.53
CA ILE A 26 7.16 13.17 3.79
C ILE A 26 8.59 13.16 4.32
N ASN A 27 9.14 11.97 4.57
CA ASN A 27 10.53 11.84 5.01
C ASN A 27 11.48 12.58 4.04
N PHE A 28 12.42 13.35 4.59
CA PHE A 28 13.37 14.19 3.85
C PHE A 28 14.09 13.45 2.71
N ILE A 29 14.54 12.21 2.92
CA ILE A 29 15.24 11.43 1.88
C ILE A 29 14.30 11.15 0.70
N ARG A 30 13.05 10.77 0.99
CA ARG A 30 12.02 10.53 -0.03
C ARG A 30 11.63 11.83 -0.74
N ALA A 31 11.44 12.91 0.00
CA ALA A 31 11.13 14.23 -0.55
C ALA A 31 12.22 14.70 -1.52
N ARG A 32 13.50 14.57 -1.13
CA ARG A 32 14.65 14.90 -1.99
C ARG A 32 14.71 14.03 -3.24
N ASP A 33 14.48 12.72 -3.12
CA ASP A 33 14.51 11.80 -4.26
C ASP A 33 13.35 12.02 -5.25
N ILE A 34 12.26 12.66 -4.80
CA ILE A 34 11.15 13.12 -5.65
C ILE A 34 11.50 14.45 -6.30
N ALA A 35 12.03 15.40 -5.53
CA ALA A 35 12.38 16.73 -6.03
C ALA A 35 13.46 16.67 -7.13
N ARG A 36 14.35 15.68 -7.10
CA ARG A 36 15.29 15.35 -8.20
C ARG A 36 14.64 14.93 -9.52
N LYS A 37 13.34 14.68 -9.54
CA LYS A 37 12.61 14.12 -10.69
C LYS A 37 11.50 15.03 -11.21
N VAL A 38 11.04 15.97 -10.40
CA VAL A 38 9.87 16.81 -10.67
C VAL A 38 10.20 18.22 -10.20
N SER A 39 9.93 19.23 -11.03
CA SER A 39 10.12 20.63 -10.63
C SER A 39 9.05 21.07 -9.63
N LEU A 40 9.32 22.10 -8.82
CA LEU A 40 8.32 22.69 -7.92
C LEU A 40 7.07 23.13 -8.69
N ASP A 41 7.25 23.81 -9.83
CA ASP A 41 6.14 24.32 -10.64
C ASP A 41 5.26 23.18 -11.18
N ASP A 42 5.87 22.10 -11.67
CA ASP A 42 5.14 20.93 -12.12
C ASP A 42 4.40 20.25 -10.96
N PHE A 43 5.02 20.14 -9.79
CA PHE A 43 4.36 19.58 -8.61
C PHE A 43 3.15 20.42 -8.20
N VAL A 44 3.30 21.74 -8.05
CA VAL A 44 2.21 22.65 -7.64
C VAL A 44 1.07 22.61 -8.64
N LYS A 45 1.37 22.65 -9.95
CA LYS A 45 0.35 22.55 -11.00
C LYS A 45 -0.44 21.24 -10.90
N ASN A 46 0.25 20.12 -10.69
CA ASN A 46 -0.37 18.80 -10.58
C ASN A 46 -1.16 18.63 -9.28
N TYR A 47 -0.64 19.16 -8.17
CA TYR A 47 -1.33 19.16 -6.88
C TYR A 47 -2.61 19.99 -6.92
N ASN A 48 -2.56 21.21 -7.46
CA ASN A 48 -3.76 22.05 -7.63
C ASN A 48 -4.79 21.38 -8.54
N THR A 49 -4.34 20.65 -9.56
CA THR A 49 -5.25 19.85 -10.41
C THR A 49 -5.91 18.74 -9.61
N LEU A 50 -5.16 18.03 -8.76
CA LEU A 50 -5.70 17.00 -7.88
C LEU A 50 -6.69 17.58 -6.86
N GLU A 51 -6.32 18.66 -6.17
CA GLU A 51 -7.14 19.34 -5.16
C GLU A 51 -8.47 19.85 -5.72
N ASN A 52 -8.46 20.40 -6.95
CA ASN A 52 -9.69 20.81 -7.62
C ASN A 52 -10.61 19.62 -7.97
N LEU A 53 -10.05 18.41 -8.07
CA LEU A 53 -10.81 17.20 -8.34
C LEU A 53 -11.28 16.53 -7.04
N VAL A 54 -10.39 16.41 -6.05
CA VAL A 54 -10.67 15.81 -4.75
C VAL A 54 -10.34 16.83 -3.68
N ILE A 55 -11.31 17.17 -2.83
CA ILE A 55 -11.19 18.16 -1.75
C ILE A 55 -9.81 18.10 -1.07
N GLU A 56 -9.28 19.25 -0.64
CA GLU A 56 -7.92 19.44 -0.12
C GLU A 56 -7.44 18.33 0.83
N SER A 57 -8.28 17.92 1.79
CA SER A 57 -7.95 16.87 2.75
C SER A 57 -7.62 15.52 2.10
N ILE A 58 -8.33 15.15 1.03
CA ILE A 58 -8.11 13.91 0.29
C ILE A 58 -6.89 14.05 -0.62
N ALA A 59 -6.68 15.22 -1.24
CA ALA A 59 -5.49 15.48 -2.04
C ALA A 59 -4.21 15.35 -1.21
N LYS A 60 -4.18 15.89 0.01
CA LYS A 60 -3.05 15.75 0.95
C LYS A 60 -2.77 14.29 1.30
N GLU A 61 -3.81 13.52 1.61
CA GLU A 61 -3.69 12.09 1.91
C GLU A 61 -3.15 11.28 0.72
N ILE A 62 -3.58 11.60 -0.51
CA ILE A 62 -3.08 10.96 -1.72
C ILE A 62 -1.59 11.26 -1.95
N VAL A 63 -1.16 12.50 -1.71
CA VAL A 63 0.26 12.89 -1.83
C VAL A 63 1.11 12.17 -0.78
N LYS A 64 0.65 12.13 0.47
CA LYS A 64 1.36 11.51 1.59
C LYS A 64 1.48 9.99 1.44
N ASN A 65 0.35 9.34 1.17
CA ASN A 65 0.17 7.89 1.31
C ASN A 65 0.02 7.14 -0.02
N GLY A 66 -0.24 7.85 -1.13
CA GLY A 66 -0.45 7.27 -2.45
C GLY A 66 0.79 7.28 -3.35
N SER A 67 0.60 6.79 -4.57
CA SER A 67 1.63 6.75 -5.64
C SER A 67 1.64 8.02 -6.49
N PHE A 68 0.95 9.09 -6.08
CA PHE A 68 0.85 10.33 -6.84
C PHE A 68 2.21 10.91 -7.24
N LEU A 69 3.16 10.85 -6.31
CA LEU A 69 4.53 11.34 -6.48
C LEU A 69 5.42 10.42 -7.34
N ASP A 70 4.93 9.22 -7.66
CA ASP A 70 5.68 8.21 -8.42
C ASP A 70 5.32 8.22 -9.92
N TYR A 71 4.24 8.91 -10.32
CA TYR A 71 3.79 8.97 -11.71
C TYR A 71 4.57 10.00 -12.53
N LYS A 72 5.02 9.60 -13.72
CA LYS A 72 5.69 10.48 -14.69
C LYS A 72 4.74 10.81 -15.85
N ASN A 73 4.74 12.06 -16.30
CA ASN A 73 4.15 12.54 -17.55
C ASN A 73 2.77 11.90 -17.86
N SER A 74 2.67 11.12 -18.94
CA SER A 74 1.45 10.52 -19.49
C SER A 74 0.68 9.60 -18.54
N PHE A 75 1.33 9.02 -17.53
CA PHE A 75 0.65 8.22 -16.50
C PHE A 75 -0.13 9.08 -15.51
N LEU A 76 0.28 10.34 -15.32
CA LEU A 76 -0.41 11.28 -14.45
C LEU A 76 -1.68 11.84 -15.12
N ASP A 77 -1.61 12.08 -16.43
CA ASP A 77 -2.81 12.44 -17.22
C ASP A 77 -3.85 11.30 -17.21
N GLU A 78 -3.39 10.06 -17.36
CA GLU A 78 -4.25 8.88 -17.22
C GLU A 78 -4.88 8.84 -15.82
N TYR A 79 -4.10 9.08 -14.77
CA TYR A 79 -4.59 9.16 -13.39
C TYR A 79 -5.66 10.24 -13.22
N PHE A 80 -5.43 11.48 -13.68
CA PHE A 80 -6.41 12.56 -13.61
C PHE A 80 -7.70 12.26 -14.39
N ASN A 81 -7.58 11.66 -15.58
CA ASN A 81 -8.75 11.27 -16.37
C ASN A 81 -9.60 10.22 -15.65
N LEU A 82 -8.97 9.26 -14.98
CA LEU A 82 -9.69 8.28 -14.18
C LEU A 82 -10.34 8.94 -12.94
N VAL A 83 -9.66 9.88 -12.27
CA VAL A 83 -10.23 10.62 -11.13
C VAL A 83 -11.47 11.40 -11.53
N ARG A 84 -11.42 12.13 -12.67
CA ARG A 84 -12.59 12.83 -13.22
C ARG A 84 -13.75 11.89 -13.50
N ARG A 85 -13.48 10.72 -14.10
CA ARG A 85 -14.50 9.70 -14.35
C ARG A 85 -15.11 9.15 -13.07
N ALA A 86 -14.32 9.07 -12.00
CA ALA A 86 -14.75 8.55 -10.71
C ALA A 86 -15.69 9.53 -10.02
N ILE A 87 -15.34 10.82 -10.02
CA ILE A 87 -16.14 11.89 -9.41
C ILE A 87 -17.45 12.14 -10.17
N ASN A 88 -17.45 11.97 -11.49
CA ASN A 88 -18.63 12.17 -12.33
C ASN A 88 -19.61 10.98 -12.35
N LYS A 89 -19.42 9.95 -11.49
CA LYS A 89 -20.46 8.92 -11.28
C LYS A 89 -21.59 9.52 -10.44
N PRO A 90 -22.81 9.71 -11.00
CA PRO A 90 -23.84 10.57 -10.42
C PRO A 90 -24.52 10.07 -9.13
N ASN A 91 -24.11 8.91 -8.58
CA ASN A 91 -24.78 8.26 -7.44
C ASN A 91 -23.90 8.08 -6.19
N GLU A 92 -22.66 8.58 -6.17
CA GLU A 92 -21.77 8.40 -5.02
C GLU A 92 -21.42 9.75 -4.38
N THR A 93 -22.13 10.07 -3.30
CA THR A 93 -21.85 11.25 -2.48
C THR A 93 -20.51 11.09 -1.78
N LYS A 94 -19.57 11.92 -2.21
CA LYS A 94 -18.22 12.22 -1.70
C LYS A 94 -17.09 11.30 -2.16
N PRO A 95 -15.91 11.89 -2.49
CA PRO A 95 -14.77 11.13 -2.96
C PRO A 95 -14.35 10.13 -1.88
N SER A 96 -14.34 8.85 -2.22
CA SER A 96 -13.87 7.80 -1.33
C SER A 96 -12.35 7.92 -1.11
N ASN A 97 -11.85 7.50 0.05
CA ASN A 97 -10.41 7.46 0.35
C ASN A 97 -9.67 6.35 -0.44
N VAL A 98 -10.08 6.02 -1.66
CA VAL A 98 -9.62 4.84 -2.43
C VAL A 98 -8.65 5.25 -3.56
N PHE A 99 -8.39 6.55 -3.72
CA PHE A 99 -7.62 7.13 -4.83
C PHE A 99 -6.09 7.03 -4.68
N TYR A 100 -5.57 6.05 -3.96
CA TYR A 100 -4.12 5.94 -3.70
C TYR A 100 -3.30 5.42 -4.89
N SER A 101 -3.92 4.75 -5.86
CA SER A 101 -3.23 4.23 -7.04
C SER A 101 -4.12 4.17 -8.30
N LEU A 102 -3.48 4.20 -9.46
CA LEU A 102 -4.08 3.98 -10.78
C LEU A 102 -4.88 2.68 -10.86
N GLU A 103 -4.39 1.60 -10.23
CA GLU A 103 -5.07 0.29 -10.23
C GLU A 103 -6.32 0.30 -9.34
N SER A 104 -6.25 0.95 -8.17
CA SER A 104 -7.40 1.16 -7.28
C SER A 104 -8.50 1.95 -7.99
N LEU A 105 -8.12 2.98 -8.74
CA LEU A 105 -9.02 3.81 -9.54
C LEU A 105 -9.69 3.05 -10.68
N LYS A 106 -8.91 2.25 -11.42
CA LYS A 106 -9.45 1.38 -12.49
C LYS A 106 -10.47 0.37 -11.93
N LYS A 107 -10.19 -0.22 -10.76
CA LYS A 107 -11.11 -1.14 -10.07
C LYS A 107 -12.40 -0.43 -9.65
N TYR A 108 -12.30 0.78 -9.09
CA TYR A 108 -13.46 1.59 -8.72
C TYR A 108 -14.36 1.94 -9.91
N LEU A 109 -13.76 2.30 -11.04
CA LEU A 109 -14.50 2.68 -12.26
C LEU A 109 -15.20 1.49 -12.92
N ASN A 110 -14.54 0.34 -12.98
CA ASN A 110 -15.01 -0.84 -13.71
C ASN A 110 -16.02 -1.68 -12.93
N ASN A 111 -16.40 -1.28 -11.71
CA ASN A 111 -17.40 -2.00 -10.92
C ASN A 111 -18.80 -1.38 -11.14
N PRO A 112 -19.78 -2.15 -11.66
CA PRO A 112 -21.14 -1.65 -11.95
C PRO A 112 -22.05 -1.52 -10.71
N ASN A 113 -21.64 -2.02 -9.55
CA ASN A 113 -22.46 -2.08 -8.32
C ASN A 113 -21.82 -1.35 -7.14
N ASN A 114 -21.62 -0.04 -7.27
CA ASN A 114 -21.18 0.78 -6.14
C ASN A 114 -22.33 1.71 -5.68
N GLY A 115 -23.42 1.06 -5.26
CA GLY A 115 -24.28 1.57 -4.21
C GLY A 115 -24.10 0.63 -3.03
N ALA A 116 -24.00 1.17 -1.82
CA ALA A 116 -23.77 0.43 -0.59
C ALA A 116 -24.60 -0.86 -0.50
N HIS A 117 -23.93 -2.01 -0.47
CA HIS A 117 -24.22 -3.19 0.35
C HIS A 117 -23.10 -4.23 0.09
N LEU A 118 -22.36 -4.57 1.15
CA LEU A 118 -21.30 -5.57 1.12
C LEU A 118 -21.95 -6.96 1.10
N ASP A 119 -21.92 -7.66 -0.04
CA ASP A 119 -22.27 -9.08 -0.11
C ASP A 119 -21.04 -9.93 0.27
N ILE A 120 -21.03 -10.35 1.53
CA ILE A 120 -19.97 -11.05 2.26
C ILE A 120 -19.71 -12.46 1.69
N SER A 121 -20.55 -12.96 0.77
CA SER A 121 -20.45 -14.31 0.20
C SER A 121 -19.33 -14.50 -0.84
N LYS A 122 -18.66 -13.44 -1.31
CA LYS A 122 -17.65 -13.49 -2.38
C LYS A 122 -16.19 -13.20 -1.96
N LEU A 123 -15.90 -13.16 -0.66
CA LEU A 123 -14.55 -13.02 -0.10
C LEU A 123 -13.58 -14.08 -0.66
N ASN A 124 -12.80 -13.76 -1.71
CA ASN A 124 -11.83 -14.69 -2.28
C ASN A 124 -10.46 -14.55 -1.63
N LEU A 125 -10.40 -14.93 -0.35
CA LEU A 125 -9.20 -14.93 0.50
C LEU A 125 -8.06 -15.81 -0.05
N SER A 126 -8.35 -16.70 -1.02
CA SER A 126 -7.36 -17.54 -1.72
C SER A 126 -6.29 -16.77 -2.49
N ARG A 127 -6.53 -15.49 -2.83
CA ARG A 127 -5.55 -14.62 -3.50
C ARG A 127 -4.54 -13.98 -2.55
N ASN A 128 -4.79 -14.03 -1.24
CA ASN A 128 -3.85 -13.52 -0.26
C ASN A 128 -2.86 -14.62 0.12
N LYS A 129 -1.66 -14.57 -0.47
CA LYS A 129 -0.62 -15.60 -0.32
C LYS A 129 -0.29 -15.95 1.14
N LEU A 130 -0.42 -15.00 2.07
CA LEU A 130 -0.19 -15.22 3.51
C LEU A 130 -1.20 -16.23 4.11
N PHE A 131 -2.38 -16.35 3.51
CA PHE A 131 -3.45 -17.26 3.92
C PHE A 131 -3.57 -18.48 2.99
N SER A 132 -2.62 -18.69 2.08
CA SER A 132 -2.61 -19.84 1.19
C SER A 132 -2.44 -21.13 1.96
N SER A 133 -3.31 -22.12 1.71
CA SER A 133 -3.18 -23.47 2.26
C SER A 133 -2.05 -24.28 1.63
N ASP A 134 -1.48 -23.83 0.52
CA ASP A 134 -0.56 -24.62 -0.29
C ASP A 134 0.89 -24.13 -0.17
N ASP A 135 1.12 -23.07 0.61
CA ASP A 135 2.45 -22.49 0.85
C ASP A 135 2.86 -22.70 2.31
N GLU A 136 3.77 -23.65 2.55
CA GLU A 136 4.27 -23.98 3.89
C GLU A 136 4.98 -22.81 4.58
N GLN A 137 5.67 -21.97 3.82
CA GLN A 137 6.38 -20.82 4.35
C GLN A 137 5.41 -19.71 4.75
N ALA A 138 4.34 -19.50 3.96
CA ALA A 138 3.25 -18.62 4.34
C ALA A 138 2.54 -19.09 5.61
N LYS A 139 2.26 -20.40 5.72
CA LYS A 139 1.71 -20.99 6.95
C LYS A 139 2.61 -20.74 8.14
N PHE A 140 3.91 -20.98 8.00
CA PHE A 140 4.89 -20.74 9.06
C PHE A 140 4.83 -19.28 9.54
N TYR A 141 4.87 -18.30 8.63
CA TYR A 141 4.79 -16.89 9.02
C TYR A 141 3.46 -16.55 9.69
N LEU A 142 2.33 -17.01 9.15
CA LEU A 142 1.03 -16.77 9.75
C LEU A 142 0.92 -17.39 11.16
N ASP A 143 1.47 -18.60 11.34
CA ASP A 143 1.58 -19.27 12.64
C ASP A 143 2.39 -18.44 13.63
N SER A 144 3.56 -17.95 13.23
CA SER A 144 4.42 -17.15 14.11
C SER A 144 3.75 -15.85 14.52
N LEU A 145 3.06 -15.17 13.60
CA LEU A 145 2.27 -13.98 13.93
C LEU A 145 1.17 -14.28 14.95
N ILE A 146 0.43 -15.39 14.79
CA ILE A 146 -0.67 -15.73 15.69
C ILE A 146 -0.15 -16.21 17.07
N LYS A 147 0.89 -17.04 17.10
CA LYS A 147 1.37 -17.68 18.33
C LYS A 147 2.32 -16.79 19.12
N SER A 148 3.26 -16.14 18.43
CA SER A 148 4.37 -15.40 19.04
C SER A 148 4.21 -13.90 18.89
N SER A 149 3.23 -13.41 18.13
CA SER A 149 3.05 -11.98 17.79
C SER A 149 4.19 -11.39 16.95
N TYR A 150 5.07 -12.23 16.41
CA TYR A 150 6.15 -11.77 15.54
C TYR A 150 6.59 -12.84 14.53
N VAL A 151 7.24 -12.39 13.46
CA VAL A 151 7.95 -13.21 12.46
C VAL A 151 9.39 -12.73 12.38
N LEU A 152 10.32 -13.68 12.44
CA LEU A 152 11.74 -13.45 12.21
C LEU A 152 12.13 -14.02 10.84
N VAL A 153 12.91 -13.27 10.07
CA VAL A 153 13.40 -13.71 8.76
C VAL A 153 14.91 -13.66 8.74
N SER A 154 15.55 -14.72 8.21
CA SER A 154 17.01 -14.76 8.10
C SER A 154 17.54 -13.83 7.00
N VAL A 155 18.78 -13.38 7.15
CA VAL A 155 19.44 -12.43 6.24
C VAL A 155 19.47 -12.92 4.79
N ASN A 156 19.46 -14.24 4.56
CA ASN A 156 19.52 -14.84 3.22
C ASN A 156 18.24 -15.59 2.83
N GLU A 157 17.13 -15.37 3.54
CA GLU A 157 15.87 -16.04 3.27
C GLU A 157 15.22 -15.57 1.97
N HIS A 158 14.45 -16.47 1.35
CA HIS A 158 13.62 -16.20 0.18
C HIS A 158 12.22 -16.71 0.45
N TRP A 159 11.20 -15.84 0.30
CA TRP A 159 9.82 -16.31 0.30
C TRP A 159 9.47 -16.78 -1.11
N SER A 160 9.57 -18.10 -1.32
CA SER A 160 9.58 -18.85 -2.60
C SER A 160 10.94 -18.99 -3.30
N LYS A 161 11.54 -20.18 -3.15
CA LYS A 161 12.43 -20.78 -4.16
C LYS A 161 11.59 -21.72 -5.04
N SER A 162 10.77 -21.20 -5.95
CA SER A 162 10.25 -22.07 -7.01
C SER A 162 11.38 -22.37 -8.00
N LYS A 163 11.38 -23.58 -8.57
CA LYS A 163 12.30 -23.95 -9.67
C LYS A 163 12.04 -23.10 -10.92
N ASP A 164 10.84 -22.53 -11.04
CA ASP A 164 10.41 -21.70 -12.16
C ASP A 164 10.52 -20.21 -11.81
N SER A 165 11.65 -19.63 -12.22
CA SER A 165 12.01 -18.25 -12.59
C SER A 165 11.52 -17.00 -11.81
N GLU A 166 10.56 -17.04 -10.91
CA GLU A 166 10.21 -15.87 -10.09
C GLU A 166 11.04 -15.84 -8.81
N LYS A 167 12.08 -15.01 -8.79
CA LYS A 167 12.85 -14.73 -7.56
C LYS A 167 11.92 -14.02 -6.56
N GLY A 168 11.37 -14.78 -5.61
CA GLY A 168 10.55 -14.24 -4.52
C GLY A 168 11.29 -13.23 -3.63
N PRO A 169 10.56 -12.48 -2.78
CA PRO A 169 11.16 -11.44 -1.95
C PRO A 169 12.22 -12.03 -1.01
N ARG A 170 13.27 -11.24 -0.78
CA ARG A 170 14.46 -11.64 0.00
C ARG A 170 14.51 -10.94 1.33
N SER A 171 14.95 -11.66 2.36
CA SER A 171 15.36 -11.07 3.63
C SER A 171 14.26 -10.11 4.16
N PHE A 172 14.63 -8.90 4.53
CA PHE A 172 13.71 -7.83 4.93
C PHE A 172 12.50 -7.57 4.01
N HIS A 173 12.62 -7.78 2.70
CA HIS A 173 11.48 -7.58 1.78
C HIS A 173 10.35 -8.60 1.99
N ILE A 174 10.64 -9.73 2.62
CA ILE A 174 9.64 -10.71 3.07
C ILE A 174 8.72 -10.05 4.10
N LEU A 175 9.27 -9.37 5.10
CA LEU A 175 8.49 -8.69 6.14
C LEU A 175 7.59 -7.59 5.55
N LYS A 176 8.11 -6.80 4.61
CA LYS A 176 7.32 -5.80 3.89
C LYS A 176 6.17 -6.44 3.12
N LYS A 177 6.41 -7.61 2.51
CA LYS A 177 5.37 -8.37 1.81
C LYS A 177 4.31 -8.88 2.79
N ILE A 178 4.71 -9.42 3.95
CA ILE A 178 3.78 -9.85 5.01
C ILE A 178 2.92 -8.66 5.45
N ALA A 179 3.52 -7.52 5.80
CA ALA A 179 2.81 -6.33 6.23
C ALA A 179 1.79 -5.83 5.20
N PHE A 180 2.17 -5.83 3.91
CA PHE A 180 1.26 -5.49 2.82
C PHE A 180 0.07 -6.47 2.75
N LEU A 181 0.34 -7.77 2.81
CA LEU A 181 -0.69 -8.80 2.75
C LEU A 181 -1.65 -8.74 3.96
N LEU A 182 -1.16 -8.38 5.14
CA LEU A 182 -1.98 -8.13 6.33
C LEU A 182 -2.93 -6.95 6.13
N LYS A 183 -2.41 -5.80 5.65
CA LYS A 183 -3.23 -4.60 5.39
C LYS A 183 -4.35 -4.90 4.41
N THR A 184 -4.02 -5.57 3.31
CA THR A 184 -4.99 -5.94 2.29
C THR A 184 -6.05 -6.87 2.88
N ALA A 185 -5.65 -7.90 3.64
CA ALA A 185 -6.59 -8.82 4.26
C ALA A 185 -7.56 -8.12 5.21
N PHE A 186 -7.06 -7.24 6.09
CA PHE A 186 -7.89 -6.51 7.06
C PHE A 186 -8.84 -5.54 6.35
N ALA A 187 -8.36 -4.83 5.34
CA ALA A 187 -9.20 -3.95 4.53
C ALA A 187 -10.29 -4.72 3.77
N ASP A 188 -9.96 -5.90 3.21
CA ASP A 188 -10.89 -6.74 2.44
C ASP A 188 -12.06 -7.24 3.30
N ILE A 189 -11.86 -7.41 4.61
CA ILE A 189 -12.88 -7.86 5.57
C ILE A 189 -13.46 -6.71 6.42
N GLY A 190 -13.12 -5.46 6.11
CA GLY A 190 -13.64 -4.28 6.80
C GLY A 190 -13.15 -4.12 8.24
N LEU A 191 -12.00 -4.68 8.60
CA LEU A 191 -11.35 -4.44 9.89
C LEU A 191 -10.48 -3.19 9.85
N GLU A 192 -10.26 -2.61 11.03
CA GLU A 192 -9.30 -1.51 11.21
C GLU A 192 -7.89 -1.93 10.76
N ARG A 193 -7.08 -0.94 10.39
CA ARG A 193 -5.73 -1.20 9.86
C ARG A 193 -4.89 -1.98 10.89
N PRO A 194 -4.18 -3.05 10.47
CA PRO A 194 -3.38 -3.85 11.38
C PRO A 194 -2.23 -3.01 11.96
N GLU A 195 -2.05 -3.13 13.26
CA GLU A 195 -0.95 -2.60 14.04
C GLU A 195 0.26 -3.54 13.89
N TYR A 196 1.35 -3.00 13.37
CA TYR A 196 2.59 -3.74 13.26
C TYR A 196 3.80 -2.80 13.32
N SER A 197 4.93 -3.34 13.78
CA SER A 197 6.24 -2.71 13.73
C SER A 197 7.20 -3.60 12.94
N ILE A 198 8.21 -3.00 12.31
CA ILE A 198 9.27 -3.76 11.64
C ILE A 198 10.61 -3.31 12.21
N ASN A 199 11.36 -4.25 12.79
CA ASN A 199 12.70 -4.03 13.30
C ASN A 199 13.73 -4.42 12.22
N ASN A 200 14.45 -3.42 11.72
CA ASN A 200 15.45 -3.59 10.66
C ASN A 200 16.72 -4.30 11.17
N ASN A 201 17.06 -4.17 12.45
CA ASN A 201 18.30 -4.70 13.01
C ASN A 201 18.20 -6.22 13.22
N THR A 202 17.02 -6.70 13.62
CA THR A 202 16.76 -8.12 13.84
C THR A 202 16.03 -8.79 12.69
N ILE A 203 15.59 -8.03 11.67
CA ILE A 203 14.74 -8.51 10.58
C ILE A 203 13.49 -9.21 11.16
N THR A 204 12.78 -8.48 12.01
CA THR A 204 11.57 -8.94 12.69
C THR A 204 10.37 -8.08 12.31
N LEU A 205 9.21 -8.70 12.09
CA LEU A 205 7.91 -8.01 12.06
C LEU A 205 7.13 -8.41 13.31
N GLU A 206 6.69 -7.42 14.09
CA GLU A 206 5.86 -7.63 15.29
C GLU A 206 4.47 -7.06 15.04
N ILE A 207 3.44 -7.64 15.65
CA ILE A 207 2.05 -7.17 15.53
C ILE A 207 1.45 -6.87 16.89
N GLY A 208 0.53 -5.91 16.92
CA GLY A 208 -0.25 -5.57 18.12
C GLY A 208 -1.19 -6.70 18.54
N GLU A 209 -1.58 -6.68 19.82
CA GLU A 209 -2.45 -7.72 20.40
C GLU A 209 -3.79 -7.84 19.66
N GLU A 210 -4.39 -6.70 19.30
CA GLU A 210 -5.67 -6.67 18.59
C GLU A 210 -5.54 -7.21 17.16
N THR A 211 -4.43 -6.90 16.49
CA THR A 211 -4.10 -7.46 15.17
C THR A 211 -3.93 -8.98 15.25
N ARG A 212 -3.29 -9.48 16.30
CA ARG A 212 -3.13 -10.92 16.54
C ARG A 212 -4.48 -11.61 16.76
N LYS A 213 -5.35 -11.05 17.60
CA LYS A 213 -6.71 -11.57 17.83
C LYS A 213 -7.51 -11.64 16.53
N ASN A 214 -7.43 -10.59 15.73
CA ASN A 214 -8.12 -10.53 14.45
C ASN A 214 -7.57 -11.52 13.43
N LEU A 215 -6.24 -11.73 13.38
CA LEU A 215 -5.65 -12.78 12.56
C LEU A 215 -6.10 -14.18 12.96
N GLN A 216 -6.27 -14.44 14.26
CA GLN A 216 -6.78 -15.71 14.74
C GLN A 216 -8.21 -15.94 14.26
N LYS A 217 -9.09 -14.94 14.38
CA LYS A 217 -10.47 -14.99 13.86
C LYS A 217 -10.50 -15.28 12.36
N ILE A 218 -9.71 -14.54 11.58
CA ILE A 218 -9.60 -14.74 10.11
C ILE A 218 -9.21 -16.18 9.79
N ARG A 219 -8.25 -16.74 10.52
CA ARG A 219 -7.77 -18.11 10.31
C ARG A 219 -8.82 -19.16 10.66
N GLU A 220 -9.56 -18.97 11.75
CA GLU A 220 -10.62 -19.88 12.16
C GLU A 220 -11.77 -19.90 11.15
N GLU A 221 -12.14 -18.74 10.61
CA GLU A 221 -13.13 -18.63 9.53
C GLU A 221 -12.67 -19.29 8.22
N LEU A 222 -11.38 -19.22 7.90
CA LEU A 222 -10.84 -19.91 6.74
C LEU A 222 -10.93 -21.43 6.87
N LYS A 223 -10.65 -21.98 8.06
CA LYS A 223 -10.77 -23.41 8.33
C LYS A 223 -12.22 -23.91 8.23
N SER A 224 -13.18 -23.14 8.75
CA SER A 224 -14.59 -23.53 8.72
C SER A 224 -15.15 -23.57 7.28
N LYS A 225 -14.76 -22.61 6.43
CA LYS A 225 -15.14 -22.57 5.01
C LYS A 225 -14.53 -23.71 4.19
N GLN A 226 -13.29 -24.11 4.47
CA GLN A 226 -12.67 -25.27 3.82
C GLN A 226 -13.42 -26.57 4.13
N ASN A 227 -13.78 -26.80 5.39
CA ASN A 227 -14.50 -28.01 5.81
C ASN A 227 -15.92 -28.12 5.20
N HIS A 228 -16.61 -27.00 5.00
CA HIS A 228 -17.92 -26.97 4.32
C HIS A 228 -17.86 -27.26 2.81
N SER A 229 -16.71 -27.02 2.16
CA SER A 229 -16.53 -27.34 0.73
C SER A 229 -16.30 -28.83 0.47
N VAL A 230 -15.78 -29.57 1.46
CA VAL A 230 -15.49 -31.01 1.36
C VAL A 230 -16.74 -31.86 1.65
N SER A 231 -17.65 -31.38 2.50
CA SER A 231 -18.90 -32.10 2.86
C SER A 231 -20.02 -32.04 1.82
N LYS A 232 -19.83 -31.33 0.70
CA LYS A 232 -20.83 -31.19 -0.38
C LYS A 232 -20.52 -32.03 -1.64
N LYS A 233 -19.65 -33.03 -1.53
CA LYS A 233 -19.38 -34.00 -2.59
C LYS A 233 -19.91 -35.38 -2.22
#